data_AF-A0A0G3IWK4-F1
#
_entry.id   AF-A0A0G3IWK4-F1
#
_cell.length_a   1.000
_cell.length_b   1.000
_cell.length_c   1.000
_cell.angle_alpha   90.00
_cell.angle_beta   90.00
_cell.angle_gamma   90.00
#
_symmetry.space_group_name_H-M   'P 1'
#
loop_
_entity.id
_entity.type
_entity.pdbx_description
1 polymer ?
#
loop_
_entity_poly.entity_id
_entity_poly.type
_entity_poly.pdbx_seq_one_letter_code
_entity_poly.pdbx_strand_id
1 'polypeptide(L)'
;MTVTALLVLWAAVLMTLAITVVPDGYWYSYFAIDYSVGFIRRGLAGELLGLFGAAHYFGGLAVLRWIPTVAFVLALAAVAWSIAVKSGRSQRRRLLALLIPVLPFGFAFGLFSARTDLLGGAALAAFAVVLTRVATTRATVIASAVYGLALAVLTLIHEATPFLFGLGVLVALTVLARGLDAKAFWASVVLALGPSVSIALALAAFGRHGVSPQLCQLVQHGPMNHPLAGKPTIGQLLSGFHYYVDYHDWFCRAFLPMFDMTFTDGLRFVGSIGVVALAGSTVYGLVVLAVSVLAIAHVSGVPVRRYTALLRGRPLAVLVGFVMILPVFLTGVDWIRWWVIIAFDLGIAFLLYTRDQPEVDEPPTRRTLIVFAVGVILLAVIPIGIIPGFGAPVPM
;
A
#
# COMPACT_ATOMS: atom_id res chain seq x y z
N MET A 1 15.63 11.88 25.75
CA MET A 1 14.84 12.02 24.49
C MET A 1 13.72 10.99 24.53
N THR A 2 12.45 11.38 24.34
CA THR A 2 11.32 10.43 24.33
C THR A 2 11.29 9.66 23.01
N VAL A 3 10.71 8.45 22.98
CA VAL A 3 10.55 7.65 21.74
C VAL A 3 9.82 8.45 20.66
N THR A 4 8.81 9.25 21.04
CA THR A 4 8.13 10.15 20.11
C THR A 4 9.08 11.13 19.43
N ALA A 5 10.00 11.76 20.17
CA ALA A 5 10.97 12.68 19.58
C ALA A 5 11.94 11.97 18.62
N LEU A 6 12.34 10.73 18.94
CA LEU A 6 13.16 9.90 18.05
C LEU A 6 12.41 9.54 16.76
N LEU A 7 11.12 9.21 16.84
CA LEU A 7 10.29 8.91 15.67
C LEU A 7 10.05 10.14 14.79
N VAL A 8 9.88 11.32 15.39
CA VAL A 8 9.77 12.58 14.64
C VAL A 8 11.07 12.89 13.91
N LEU A 9 12.22 12.77 14.60
CA LEU A 9 13.52 12.94 13.98
C LEU A 9 13.75 11.93 12.84
N TRP A 10 13.42 10.66 13.08
CA TRP A 10 13.51 9.61 12.06
C TRP A 10 12.63 9.92 10.84
N ALA A 11 11.38 10.33 11.05
CA ALA A 11 10.47 10.69 9.96
C ALA A 11 11.00 11.91 9.18
N ALA A 12 11.57 12.90 9.86
CA ALA A 12 12.20 14.06 9.21
C ALA A 12 13.40 13.64 8.36
N VAL A 13 14.29 12.77 8.89
CA VAL A 13 15.43 12.23 8.14
C VAL A 13 14.96 11.46 6.90
N LEU A 14 13.97 10.57 7.05
CA LEU A 14 13.42 9.84 5.90
C LEU A 14 12.79 10.77 4.87
N MET A 15 12.07 11.81 5.30
CA MET A 15 11.49 12.82 4.41
C MET A 15 12.58 13.56 3.63
N THR A 16 13.66 13.96 4.30
CA THR A 16 14.82 14.57 3.63
C THR A 16 15.39 13.62 2.58
N LEU A 17 15.62 12.35 2.92
CA LEU A 17 16.11 11.35 1.96
C LEU A 17 15.17 11.15 0.78
N ALA A 18 13.86 11.10 1.03
CA ALA A 18 12.85 10.96 -0.03
C ALA A 18 12.83 12.17 -0.98
N ILE A 19 13.03 13.37 -0.46
CA ILE A 19 13.06 14.60 -1.28
C ILE A 19 14.37 14.74 -2.05
N THR A 20 15.51 14.33 -1.48
CA THR A 20 16.82 14.61 -2.07
C THR A 20 17.40 13.45 -2.90
N VAL A 21 17.06 12.20 -2.58
CA VAL A 21 17.71 11.01 -3.16
C VAL A 21 16.78 10.21 -4.08
N VAL A 22 15.48 10.17 -3.81
CA VAL A 22 14.56 9.28 -4.54
C VAL A 22 14.11 9.95 -5.84
N PRO A 23 14.23 9.29 -7.01
CA PRO A 23 13.76 9.84 -8.27
C PRO A 23 12.23 9.92 -8.31
N ASP A 24 11.71 11.12 -8.59
CA ASP A 24 10.26 11.36 -8.70
C ASP A 24 9.65 10.79 -9.99
N GLY A 25 10.48 10.56 -11.01
CA GLY A 25 10.08 10.05 -12.31
C GLY A 25 9.23 8.80 -12.31
N TYR A 26 9.63 7.84 -11.47
CA TYR A 26 8.89 6.61 -11.33
C TYR A 26 7.47 6.83 -10.79
N TRP A 27 7.28 7.81 -9.91
CA TRP A 27 5.96 8.14 -9.36
C TRP A 27 5.11 8.94 -10.35
N TYR A 28 5.73 9.78 -11.18
CA TYR A 28 5.05 10.51 -12.26
C TYR A 28 4.39 9.56 -13.27
N SER A 29 5.01 8.40 -13.50
CA SER A 29 4.49 7.37 -14.41
C SER A 29 3.05 6.92 -14.10
N TYR A 30 2.58 7.08 -12.87
CA TYR A 30 1.24 6.69 -12.45
C TYR A 30 0.16 7.69 -12.86
N PHE A 31 0.53 8.92 -13.22
CA PHE A 31 -0.39 10.01 -13.54
C PHE A 31 -0.18 10.56 -14.97
N ALA A 32 0.80 10.05 -15.70
CA ALA A 32 1.20 10.60 -16.98
C ALA A 32 0.20 10.37 -18.12
N ILE A 33 -0.71 9.40 -17.96
CA ILE A 33 -1.59 8.88 -19.02
C ILE A 33 -3.06 9.03 -18.62
N ASP A 34 -3.86 9.59 -19.53
CA ASP A 34 -5.29 9.88 -19.38
C ASP A 34 -6.17 9.05 -20.34
N TYR A 35 -7.47 9.35 -20.46
CA TYR A 35 -8.38 8.64 -21.37
C TYR A 35 -8.47 9.22 -22.78
N SER A 36 -7.59 10.13 -23.19
CA SER A 36 -7.62 10.77 -24.51
C SER A 36 -7.52 9.77 -25.67
N VAL A 37 -6.87 8.62 -25.46
CA VAL A 37 -6.78 7.51 -26.44
C VAL A 37 -7.81 6.41 -26.20
N GLY A 38 -8.82 6.65 -25.36
CA GLY A 38 -9.89 5.69 -25.03
C GLY A 38 -9.75 5.07 -23.64
N PHE A 39 -10.58 4.08 -23.35
CA PHE A 39 -10.63 3.43 -22.04
C PHE A 39 -9.40 2.54 -21.81
N ILE A 40 -8.47 2.98 -20.95
CA ILE A 40 -7.20 2.31 -20.67
C ILE A 40 -6.89 2.25 -19.17
N ARG A 41 -5.97 1.37 -18.79
CA ARG A 41 -5.51 1.26 -17.40
C ARG A 41 -4.96 2.61 -16.91
N ARG A 42 -5.25 2.95 -15.66
CA ARG A 42 -4.80 4.19 -14.98
C ARG A 42 -5.27 5.50 -15.59
N GLY A 43 -6.17 5.50 -16.59
CA GLY A 43 -6.55 6.73 -17.28
C GLY A 43 -7.15 7.79 -16.35
N LEU A 44 -7.87 7.41 -15.28
CA LEU A 44 -8.42 8.40 -14.35
C LEU A 44 -7.31 9.14 -13.59
N ALA A 45 -6.15 8.52 -13.39
CA ALA A 45 -5.02 9.20 -12.77
C ALA A 45 -4.51 10.35 -13.65
N GLY A 46 -4.46 10.18 -14.97
CA GLY A 46 -4.10 11.26 -15.89
C GLY A 46 -5.18 12.33 -16.03
N GLU A 47 -6.46 11.97 -15.93
CA GLU A 47 -7.52 12.99 -15.87
C GLU A 47 -7.33 13.95 -14.68
N LEU A 48 -6.83 13.45 -13.54
CA LEU A 48 -6.49 14.31 -12.39
C LEU A 48 -5.33 15.26 -12.71
N LEU A 49 -4.37 14.85 -13.53
CA LEU A 49 -3.32 15.72 -14.03
C LEU A 49 -3.87 16.79 -14.97
N GLY A 50 -4.85 16.44 -15.80
CA GLY A 50 -5.56 17.36 -16.69
C GLY A 50 -6.15 18.59 -15.97
N LEU A 51 -6.49 18.48 -14.67
CA LEU A 51 -7.00 19.59 -13.85
C LEU A 51 -6.00 20.74 -13.66
N PHE A 52 -4.70 20.48 -13.82
CA PHE A 52 -3.66 21.50 -13.71
C PHE A 52 -3.44 22.26 -15.03
N GLY A 53 -3.94 21.73 -16.15
CA GLY A 53 -3.69 22.26 -17.49
C GLY A 53 -2.30 21.93 -18.04
N ALA A 54 -2.17 21.94 -19.36
CA ALA A 54 -0.96 21.49 -20.07
C ALA A 54 0.29 22.31 -19.72
N ALA A 55 0.16 23.60 -19.39
CA ALA A 55 1.28 24.46 -19.02
C ALA A 55 1.92 24.10 -17.66
N HIS A 56 1.21 23.32 -16.83
CA HIS A 56 1.64 22.95 -15.50
C HIS A 56 1.88 21.45 -15.35
N TYR A 57 2.10 20.71 -16.46
CA TYR A 57 2.24 19.25 -16.46
C TYR A 57 3.18 18.72 -15.37
N PHE A 58 4.45 19.15 -15.34
CA PHE A 58 5.40 18.70 -14.32
C PHE A 58 5.10 19.22 -12.91
N GLY A 59 4.52 20.41 -12.79
CA GLY A 59 4.07 20.94 -11.50
C GLY A 59 2.92 20.12 -10.91
N GLY A 60 1.96 19.75 -11.75
CA GLY A 60 0.86 18.85 -11.39
C GLY A 60 1.37 17.48 -10.99
N LEU A 61 2.28 16.88 -11.75
CA LEU A 61 2.92 15.60 -11.41
C LEU A 61 3.66 15.67 -10.05
N ALA A 62 4.39 16.76 -9.79
CA ALA A 62 5.09 16.99 -8.53
C ALA A 62 4.14 17.07 -7.32
N VAL A 63 2.94 17.63 -7.51
CA VAL A 63 1.90 17.65 -6.48
C VAL A 63 1.23 16.27 -6.34
N LEU A 64 0.79 15.68 -7.45
CA LEU A 64 0.03 14.43 -7.48
C LEU A 64 0.80 13.26 -6.87
N ARG A 65 2.13 13.20 -7.05
CA ARG A 65 2.94 12.12 -6.47
C ARG A 65 2.86 12.04 -4.94
N TRP A 66 2.58 13.16 -4.26
CA TRP A 66 2.52 13.20 -2.80
C TRP A 66 1.14 12.83 -2.24
N ILE A 67 0.08 12.93 -3.04
CA ILE A 67 -1.29 12.67 -2.60
C ILE A 67 -1.45 11.25 -2.02
N PRO A 68 -0.97 10.18 -2.67
CA PRO A 68 -1.08 8.83 -2.13
C PRO A 68 -0.37 8.68 -0.78
N THR A 69 0.84 9.24 -0.63
CA THR A 69 1.60 9.21 0.62
C THR A 69 0.87 9.96 1.73
N VAL A 70 0.39 11.17 1.48
CA VAL A 70 -0.33 11.98 2.49
C VAL A 70 -1.61 11.27 2.92
N ALA A 71 -2.42 10.80 1.97
CA ALA A 71 -3.66 10.09 2.27
C ALA A 71 -3.41 8.84 3.12
N PHE A 72 -2.39 8.06 2.77
CA PHE A 72 -2.01 6.84 3.49
C PHE A 72 -1.52 7.14 4.91
N VAL A 73 -0.64 8.13 5.09
CA VAL A 73 -0.12 8.54 6.40
C VAL A 73 -1.24 9.08 7.29
N LEU A 74 -2.17 9.86 6.75
CA LEU A 74 -3.35 10.33 7.48
C LEU A 74 -4.25 9.16 7.92
N ALA A 75 -4.45 8.15 7.06
CA ALA A 75 -5.21 6.97 7.41
C ALA A 75 -4.51 6.14 8.51
N LEU A 76 -3.19 5.97 8.44
CA LEU A 76 -2.41 5.33 9.52
C LEU A 76 -2.51 6.13 10.83
N ALA A 77 -2.47 7.47 10.76
CA ALA A 77 -2.66 8.32 11.92
C ALA A 77 -4.06 8.16 12.53
N ALA A 78 -5.10 8.01 11.70
CA ALA A 78 -6.45 7.72 12.17
C ALA A 78 -6.54 6.36 12.87
N VAL A 79 -5.85 5.32 12.36
CA VAL A 79 -5.74 4.02 13.03
C VAL A 79 -5.03 4.16 14.37
N ALA A 80 -3.86 4.81 14.42
CA ALA A 80 -3.11 5.05 15.64
C ALA A 80 -3.92 5.84 16.69
N TRP A 81 -4.62 6.88 16.25
CA TRP A 81 -5.52 7.68 17.08
C TRP A 81 -6.66 6.83 17.66
N SER A 82 -7.28 5.98 16.84
CA SER A 82 -8.38 5.12 17.27
C SER A 82 -7.98 4.16 18.41
N ILE A 83 -6.72 3.72 18.42
CA ILE A 83 -6.14 2.85 19.45
C ILE A 83 -5.78 3.66 20.70
N ALA A 84 -5.17 4.83 20.53
CA ALA A 84 -4.62 5.65 21.61
C ALA A 84 -5.69 6.35 22.47
N VAL A 85 -6.83 6.74 21.89
CA VAL A 85 -7.78 7.70 22.52
C VAL A 85 -9.00 7.04 23.17
N LYS A 86 -9.16 5.71 23.12
CA LYS A 86 -10.24 5.02 23.85
C LYS A 86 -10.10 5.22 25.38
N SER A 87 -11.23 5.26 26.10
CA SER A 87 -11.32 5.53 27.54
C SER A 87 -10.30 4.73 28.36
N GLY A 88 -9.31 5.42 28.96
CA GLY A 88 -8.22 4.81 29.71
C GLY A 88 -6.86 5.02 29.02
N ARG A 89 -6.02 5.87 29.59
CA ARG A 89 -4.65 6.15 29.09
C ARG A 89 -3.70 5.01 29.43
N SER A 90 -3.90 3.82 28.86
CA SER A 90 -2.95 2.71 29.00
C SER A 90 -1.62 3.05 28.31
N GLN A 91 -0.51 2.75 28.98
CA GLN A 91 0.83 2.85 28.38
C GLN A 91 0.94 1.95 27.14
N ARG A 92 0.31 0.78 27.15
CA ARG A 92 0.37 -0.19 26.06
C ARG A 92 -0.33 0.31 24.79
N ARG A 93 -1.45 1.02 24.93
CA ARG A 93 -2.13 1.73 23.81
C ARG A 93 -1.19 2.73 23.14
N ARG A 94 -0.41 3.48 23.93
CA ARG A 94 0.58 4.43 23.40
C ARG A 94 1.72 3.72 22.68
N LEU A 95 2.25 2.62 23.23
CA LEU A 95 3.29 1.83 22.57
C LEU A 95 2.79 1.28 21.23
N LEU A 96 1.56 0.76 21.17
CA LEU A 96 0.96 0.31 19.90
C LEU A 96 0.82 1.46 18.89
N ALA A 97 0.33 2.62 19.33
CA ALA A 97 0.21 3.78 18.45
C ALA A 97 1.58 4.24 17.90
N LEU A 98 2.63 4.19 18.72
CA LEU A 98 4.00 4.52 18.32
C LEU A 98 4.68 3.42 17.47
N LEU A 99 4.18 2.18 17.52
CA LEU A 99 4.67 1.09 16.67
C LEU A 99 4.19 1.24 15.22
N ILE A 100 2.97 1.75 15.00
CA ILE A 100 2.35 1.82 13.65
C ILE A 100 3.24 2.50 12.60
N PRO A 101 3.85 3.68 12.86
CA PRO A 101 4.68 4.35 11.85
C PRO A 101 5.90 3.55 11.42
N VAL A 102 6.42 2.66 12.28
CA VAL A 102 7.63 1.88 11.98
C VAL A 102 7.33 0.45 11.55
N LEU A 103 6.07 0.01 11.52
CA LEU A 103 5.76 -1.29 10.93
C LEU A 103 6.21 -1.31 9.46
N PRO A 104 6.50 -2.49 8.89
CA PRO A 104 6.92 -2.61 7.49
C PRO A 104 5.96 -1.97 6.48
N PHE A 105 4.67 -1.86 6.82
CA PHE A 105 3.63 -1.16 6.05
C PHE A 105 3.34 0.26 6.57
N GLY A 106 4.24 0.83 7.38
CA GLY A 106 4.08 2.10 8.06
C GLY A 106 4.49 3.32 7.23
N PHE A 107 5.05 4.33 7.91
CA PHE A 107 5.42 5.61 7.31
C PHE A 107 6.46 5.46 6.20
N ALA A 108 7.51 4.67 6.42
CA ALA A 108 8.56 4.45 5.42
C ALA A 108 8.00 3.83 4.13
N PHE A 109 7.05 2.88 4.24
CA PHE A 109 6.38 2.30 3.09
C PHE A 109 5.56 3.34 2.33
N GLY A 110 4.74 4.14 3.04
CA GLY A 110 3.96 5.21 2.43
C GLY A 110 4.82 6.27 1.73
N LEU A 111 6.01 6.54 2.27
CA LEU A 111 6.93 7.55 1.75
C LEU A 111 7.72 7.07 0.52
N PHE A 112 8.26 5.85 0.57
CA PHE A 112 9.14 5.32 -0.48
C PHE A 112 8.42 4.49 -1.55
N SER A 113 7.14 4.16 -1.34
CA SER A 113 6.28 3.51 -2.34
C SER A 113 5.09 4.40 -2.67
N ALA A 114 5.33 5.67 -3.03
CA ALA A 114 4.36 6.73 -3.34
C ALA A 114 3.50 6.48 -4.61
N ARG A 115 3.02 5.25 -4.77
CA ARG A 115 2.20 4.76 -5.88
C ARG A 115 0.73 5.00 -5.58
N THR A 116 -0.08 5.06 -6.63
CA THR A 116 -1.52 5.32 -6.52
C THR A 116 -2.30 4.23 -5.78
N ASP A 117 -1.79 3.00 -5.67
CA ASP A 117 -2.42 1.95 -4.86
C ASP A 117 -2.45 2.27 -3.36
N LEU A 118 -1.58 3.17 -2.86
CA LEU A 118 -1.66 3.63 -1.47
C LEU A 118 -2.99 4.33 -1.12
N LEU A 119 -3.68 4.89 -2.12
CA LEU A 119 -5.04 5.43 -1.92
C LEU A 119 -6.03 4.31 -1.55
N GLY A 120 -5.86 3.11 -2.13
CA GLY A 120 -6.62 1.93 -1.76
C GLY A 120 -6.33 1.47 -0.34
N GLY A 121 -5.05 1.49 0.05
CA GLY A 121 -4.65 1.23 1.43
C GLY A 121 -5.26 2.23 2.42
N ALA A 122 -5.22 3.52 2.08
CA ALA A 122 -5.84 4.58 2.89
C ALA A 122 -7.35 4.36 3.05
N ALA A 123 -8.05 4.03 1.95
CA ALA A 123 -9.48 3.72 1.97
C ALA A 123 -9.78 2.48 2.83
N LEU A 124 -8.96 1.42 2.74
CA LEU A 124 -9.13 0.21 3.56
C LEU A 124 -8.93 0.51 5.05
N ALA A 125 -7.89 1.27 5.41
CA ALA A 125 -7.66 1.67 6.80
C ALA A 125 -8.82 2.51 7.36
N ALA A 126 -9.33 3.48 6.57
CA ALA A 126 -10.50 4.25 6.94
C ALA A 126 -11.75 3.37 7.12
N PHE A 127 -12.00 2.45 6.17
CA PHE A 127 -13.10 1.49 6.25
C PHE A 127 -13.00 0.61 7.49
N ALA A 128 -11.82 0.07 7.79
CA ALA A 128 -11.59 -0.74 8.98
C ALA A 128 -11.84 0.07 10.27
N VAL A 129 -11.41 1.33 10.34
CA VAL A 129 -11.73 2.23 11.46
C VAL A 129 -13.24 2.42 11.60
N VAL A 130 -13.96 2.65 10.49
CA VAL A 130 -15.44 2.77 10.49
C VAL A 130 -16.10 1.50 11.00
N LEU A 131 -15.60 0.31 10.61
CA LEU A 131 -16.11 -0.97 11.09
C LEU A 131 -16.01 -1.12 12.62
N THR A 132 -15.03 -0.48 13.27
CA THR A 132 -14.94 -0.47 14.74
C THR A 132 -15.95 0.45 15.44
N ARG A 133 -16.73 1.22 14.67
CA ARG A 133 -17.69 2.21 15.19
C ARG A 133 -19.13 1.86 14.86
N VAL A 134 -19.37 1.15 13.77
CA VAL A 134 -20.71 0.70 13.39
C VAL A 134 -21.13 -0.51 14.23
N ALA A 135 -22.34 -0.48 14.77
CA ALA A 135 -22.87 -1.54 15.63
C ALA A 135 -24.00 -2.35 14.99
N THR A 136 -24.54 -1.87 13.85
CA THR A 136 -25.71 -2.50 13.20
C THR A 136 -25.34 -3.10 11.85
N THR A 137 -26.07 -4.13 11.46
CA THR A 137 -25.97 -4.77 10.14
C THR A 137 -26.19 -3.76 9.03
N ARG A 138 -27.24 -2.93 9.13
CA ARG A 138 -27.55 -1.89 8.14
C ARG A 138 -26.40 -0.89 7.99
N ALA A 139 -25.84 -0.39 9.09
CA ALA A 139 -24.71 0.53 9.03
C ALA A 139 -23.46 -0.11 8.41
N THR A 140 -23.22 -1.39 8.69
CA THR A 140 -22.11 -2.14 8.09
C THR A 140 -22.27 -2.31 6.58
N VAL A 141 -23.48 -2.64 6.12
CA VAL A 141 -23.81 -2.76 4.70
C VAL A 141 -23.64 -1.41 3.98
N ILE A 142 -24.13 -0.32 4.57
CA ILE A 142 -23.96 1.04 4.02
C ILE A 142 -22.47 1.41 3.94
N ALA A 143 -21.71 1.19 5.02
CA ALA A 143 -20.27 1.46 5.04
C ALA A 143 -19.53 0.64 3.97
N SER A 144 -19.94 -0.62 3.76
CA SER A 144 -19.38 -1.50 2.73
C SER A 144 -19.67 -0.95 1.33
N ALA A 145 -20.89 -0.47 1.07
CA ALA A 145 -21.25 0.14 -0.22
C ALA A 145 -20.50 1.44 -0.49
N VAL A 146 -20.37 2.32 0.52
CA VAL A 146 -19.60 3.57 0.39
C VAL A 146 -18.12 3.27 0.10
N TYR A 147 -17.55 2.32 0.82
CA TYR A 147 -16.18 1.87 0.57
C TYR A 147 -16.04 1.26 -0.84
N GLY A 148 -16.97 0.42 -1.28
CA GLY A 148 -16.93 -0.19 -2.61
C GLY A 148 -17.03 0.81 -3.74
N LEU A 149 -17.82 1.89 -3.58
CA LEU A 149 -17.85 3.02 -4.52
C LEU A 149 -16.50 3.75 -4.56
N ALA A 150 -15.90 4.03 -3.41
CA ALA A 150 -14.57 4.64 -3.36
C ALA A 150 -13.53 3.73 -4.04
N LEU A 151 -13.54 2.43 -3.73
CA LEU A 151 -12.63 1.45 -4.32
C LEU A 151 -12.83 1.32 -5.84
N ALA A 152 -14.07 1.43 -6.33
CA ALA A 152 -14.38 1.44 -7.76
C ALA A 152 -13.70 2.61 -8.48
N VAL A 153 -13.80 3.83 -7.92
CA VAL A 153 -13.09 5.00 -8.44
C VAL A 153 -11.58 4.80 -8.39
N LEU A 154 -11.05 4.31 -7.27
CA LEU A 154 -9.62 4.03 -7.13
C LEU A 154 -9.12 2.94 -8.09
N THR A 155 -9.99 2.03 -8.53
CA THR A 155 -9.66 1.02 -9.54
C THR A 155 -9.40 1.66 -10.90
N LEU A 156 -10.09 2.76 -11.22
CA LEU A 156 -9.84 3.51 -12.46
C LEU A 156 -8.52 4.31 -12.41
N ILE A 157 -8.05 4.65 -11.20
CA ILE A 157 -6.72 5.27 -10.97
C ILE A 157 -5.63 4.20 -11.01
N HIS A 158 -5.91 3.03 -10.42
CA HIS A 158 -4.98 1.91 -10.33
C HIS A 158 -5.75 0.58 -10.36
N GLU A 159 -5.68 -0.11 -11.48
CA GLU A 159 -6.50 -1.28 -11.82
C GLU A 159 -6.29 -2.47 -10.87
N ALA A 160 -5.11 -2.60 -10.27
CA ALA A 160 -4.79 -3.68 -9.34
C ALA A 160 -5.33 -3.47 -7.92
N THR A 161 -5.88 -2.29 -7.59
CA THR A 161 -6.34 -1.93 -6.24
C THR A 161 -7.29 -2.97 -5.61
N PRO A 162 -8.34 -3.49 -6.26
CA PRO A 162 -9.23 -4.47 -5.63
C PRO A 162 -8.54 -5.79 -5.30
N PHE A 163 -7.60 -6.23 -6.15
CA PHE A 163 -6.83 -7.45 -5.95
C PHE A 163 -5.82 -7.32 -4.80
N LEU A 164 -5.35 -6.09 -4.57
CA LEU A 164 -4.39 -5.79 -3.53
C LEU A 164 -4.98 -5.78 -2.13
N PHE A 165 -6.15 -5.17 -1.99
CA PHE A 165 -6.77 -4.92 -0.68
C PHE A 165 -7.99 -5.81 -0.41
N GLY A 166 -8.33 -6.72 -1.34
CA GLY A 166 -9.44 -7.64 -1.21
C GLY A 166 -9.33 -8.55 0.02
N LEU A 167 -8.12 -9.05 0.30
CA LEU A 167 -7.84 -9.81 1.52
C LEU A 167 -8.15 -8.97 2.76
N GLY A 168 -7.67 -7.72 2.81
CA GLY A 168 -7.90 -6.79 3.89
C GLY A 168 -9.38 -6.51 4.14
N VAL A 169 -10.20 -6.36 3.09
CA VAL A 169 -11.66 -6.19 3.22
C VAL A 169 -12.30 -7.41 3.87
N LEU A 170 -11.97 -8.60 3.40
CA LEU A 170 -12.52 -9.87 3.90
C LEU A 170 -12.13 -10.10 5.36
N VAL A 171 -10.88 -9.79 5.69
CA VAL A 171 -10.33 -9.88 7.04
C VAL A 171 -10.99 -8.84 7.96
N ALA A 172 -11.10 -7.59 7.55
CA ALA A 172 -11.72 -6.52 8.33
C ALA A 172 -13.20 -6.81 8.61
N LEU A 173 -13.96 -7.25 7.60
CA LEU A 173 -15.36 -7.67 7.79
C LEU A 173 -15.48 -8.90 8.69
N THR A 174 -14.56 -9.86 8.60
CA THR A 174 -14.59 -11.07 9.44
C THR A 174 -14.29 -10.75 10.90
N VAL A 175 -13.36 -9.84 11.16
CA VAL A 175 -12.82 -9.60 12.51
C VAL A 175 -13.51 -8.44 13.22
N LEU A 176 -13.84 -7.36 12.50
CA LEU A 176 -14.33 -6.11 13.08
C LEU A 176 -15.87 -6.01 13.03
N ALA A 177 -16.52 -6.51 11.97
CA ALA A 177 -17.97 -6.49 11.84
C ALA A 177 -18.65 -7.65 12.61
N ARG A 178 -18.65 -7.55 13.93
CA ARG A 178 -19.22 -8.58 14.83
C ARG A 178 -20.73 -8.73 14.62
N GLY A 179 -21.22 -9.98 14.70
CA GLY A 179 -22.64 -10.28 14.71
C GLY A 179 -23.34 -10.25 13.34
N LEU A 180 -22.61 -10.15 12.24
CA LEU A 180 -23.20 -10.35 10.91
C LEU A 180 -23.54 -11.84 10.69
N ASP A 181 -24.78 -12.10 10.29
CA ASP A 181 -25.14 -13.39 9.71
C ASP A 181 -24.43 -13.62 8.37
N ALA A 182 -24.56 -14.82 7.81
CA ALA A 182 -23.88 -15.17 6.56
C ALA A 182 -24.36 -14.33 5.36
N LYS A 183 -25.66 -14.01 5.30
CA LYS A 183 -26.25 -13.25 4.19
C LYS A 183 -25.75 -11.81 4.19
N ALA A 184 -25.81 -11.14 5.33
CA ALA A 184 -25.35 -9.78 5.48
C ALA A 184 -23.84 -9.66 5.30
N PHE A 185 -23.07 -10.65 5.76
CA PHE A 185 -21.63 -10.69 5.49
C PHE A 185 -21.33 -10.72 3.99
N TRP A 186 -21.91 -11.66 3.25
CA TRP A 186 -21.67 -11.75 1.82
C TRP A 186 -22.23 -10.56 1.04
N ALA A 187 -23.37 -9.99 1.46
CA ALA A 187 -23.87 -8.74 0.91
C ALA A 187 -22.85 -7.60 1.12
N SER A 188 -22.28 -7.46 2.31
CA SER A 188 -21.20 -6.51 2.60
C SER A 188 -19.97 -6.75 1.73
N VAL A 189 -19.54 -8.01 1.56
CA VAL A 189 -18.41 -8.36 0.69
C VAL A 189 -18.67 -7.95 -0.76
N VAL A 190 -19.85 -8.31 -1.30
CA VAL A 190 -20.24 -7.98 -2.68
C VAL A 190 -20.34 -6.47 -2.87
N LEU A 191 -20.89 -5.73 -1.90
CA LEU A 191 -20.98 -4.28 -1.99
C LEU A 191 -19.61 -3.60 -1.88
N ALA A 192 -18.69 -4.15 -1.09
CA ALA A 192 -17.35 -3.61 -0.89
C ALA A 192 -16.39 -3.91 -2.06
N LEU A 193 -16.51 -5.07 -2.70
CA LEU A 193 -15.56 -5.53 -3.72
C LEU A 193 -16.15 -5.67 -5.12
N GLY A 194 -17.46 -5.93 -5.23
CA GLY A 194 -18.12 -6.21 -6.50
C GLY A 194 -17.95 -5.10 -7.54
N PRO A 195 -18.22 -3.82 -7.22
CA PRO A 195 -18.05 -2.72 -8.16
C PRO A 195 -16.61 -2.58 -8.68
N SER A 196 -15.62 -2.62 -7.79
CA SER A 196 -14.20 -2.47 -8.16
C SER A 196 -13.66 -3.67 -8.94
N VAL A 197 -14.00 -4.90 -8.54
CA VAL A 197 -13.64 -6.10 -9.31
C VAL A 197 -14.26 -6.06 -10.70
N SER A 198 -15.52 -5.63 -10.81
CA SER A 198 -16.20 -5.51 -12.12
C SER A 198 -15.49 -4.51 -13.04
N ILE A 199 -15.07 -3.36 -12.51
CA ILE A 199 -14.28 -2.37 -13.26
C ILE A 199 -12.92 -2.94 -13.67
N ALA A 200 -12.21 -3.62 -12.77
CA ALA A 200 -10.91 -4.21 -13.08
C ALA A 200 -11.03 -5.27 -14.20
N LEU A 201 -12.07 -6.10 -14.15
CA LEU A 201 -12.37 -7.07 -15.20
C LEU A 201 -12.78 -6.40 -16.51
N ALA A 202 -13.57 -5.32 -16.46
CA ALA A 202 -13.93 -4.55 -17.65
C ALA A 202 -12.71 -3.89 -18.30
N LEU A 203 -11.78 -3.34 -17.50
CA LEU A 203 -10.49 -2.83 -17.99
C LEU A 203 -9.66 -3.94 -18.63
N ALA A 204 -9.61 -5.13 -18.03
CA ALA A 204 -8.87 -6.24 -18.59
C ALA A 204 -9.47 -6.80 -19.90
N ALA A 205 -10.81 -6.78 -20.02
CA ALA A 205 -11.52 -7.35 -21.17
C ALA A 205 -11.71 -6.35 -22.33
N PHE A 206 -11.93 -5.08 -22.00
CA PHE A 206 -12.31 -4.03 -22.97
C PHE A 206 -11.34 -2.85 -23.01
N GLY A 207 -10.28 -2.88 -22.19
CA GLY A 207 -9.24 -1.86 -22.22
C GLY A 207 -8.55 -1.83 -23.58
N ARG A 208 -8.24 -0.62 -24.06
CA ARG A 208 -7.51 -0.46 -25.32
C ARG A 208 -6.06 -0.87 -25.12
N HIS A 209 -5.55 -1.70 -26.01
CA HIS A 209 -4.16 -2.15 -26.06
C HIS A 209 -3.51 -1.76 -27.38
N GLY A 210 -2.18 -1.82 -27.45
CA GLY A 210 -1.40 -1.44 -28.63
C GLY A 210 -1.40 0.07 -28.89
N VAL A 211 -1.54 0.86 -27.82
CA VAL A 211 -1.66 2.33 -27.90
C VAL A 211 -0.45 3.07 -27.35
N SER A 212 0.62 2.36 -26.95
CA SER A 212 1.85 2.99 -26.47
C SER A 212 2.42 4.05 -27.42
N PRO A 213 2.44 3.88 -28.77
CA PRO A 213 2.94 4.92 -29.66
C PRO A 213 2.15 6.22 -29.57
N GLN A 214 0.81 6.14 -29.49
CA GLN A 214 -0.07 7.30 -29.35
C GLN A 214 0.08 7.94 -27.98
N LEU A 215 0.17 7.13 -26.92
CA LEU A 215 0.40 7.60 -25.57
C LEU A 215 1.75 8.32 -25.43
N CYS A 216 2.79 7.84 -26.11
CA CYS A 216 4.10 8.48 -26.08
C CYS A 216 4.04 9.92 -26.58
N GLN A 217 3.26 10.20 -27.64
CA GLN A 217 3.08 11.55 -28.18
C GLN A 217 2.40 12.54 -27.20
N LEU A 218 1.72 12.03 -26.17
CA LEU A 218 1.03 12.86 -25.18
C LEU A 218 1.91 13.21 -23.99
N VAL A 219 3.00 12.47 -23.78
CA VAL A 219 3.92 12.69 -22.67
C VAL A 219 4.76 13.92 -22.98
N GLN A 220 4.90 14.85 -22.04
CA GLN A 220 5.69 16.05 -22.27
C GLN A 220 7.18 15.78 -22.02
N HIS A 221 8.03 16.39 -22.85
CA HIS A 221 9.47 16.45 -22.61
C HIS A 221 9.79 17.34 -21.40
N GLY A 222 10.81 16.96 -20.65
CA GLY A 222 11.23 17.74 -19.49
C GLY A 222 12.33 17.05 -18.68
N PRO A 223 13.18 17.85 -18.00
CA PRO A 223 14.29 17.32 -17.24
C PRO A 223 13.77 16.57 -16.00
N MET A 224 14.24 15.36 -15.80
CA MET A 224 13.94 14.54 -14.65
C MET A 224 15.22 14.00 -14.02
N ASN A 225 15.36 14.16 -12.70
CA ASN A 225 16.48 13.56 -11.98
C ASN A 225 16.32 12.02 -11.93
N HIS A 226 17.30 11.30 -12.44
CA HIS A 226 17.41 9.85 -12.44
C HIS A 226 18.76 9.40 -11.85
N PRO A 227 18.92 9.42 -10.51
CA PRO A 227 20.19 9.15 -9.84
C PRO A 227 20.78 7.78 -10.21
N LEU A 228 19.92 6.78 -10.45
CA LEU A 228 20.37 5.41 -10.79
C LEU A 228 20.98 5.30 -12.19
N ALA A 229 20.71 6.24 -13.09
CA ALA A 229 21.33 6.27 -14.42
C ALA A 229 22.76 6.87 -14.36
N GLY A 230 23.00 7.79 -13.42
CA GLY A 230 24.30 8.45 -13.24
C GLY A 230 25.37 7.64 -12.51
N LYS A 231 25.03 6.47 -11.95
CA LYS A 231 25.92 5.62 -11.11
C LYS A 231 26.74 6.45 -10.09
N PRO A 232 26.09 7.23 -9.22
CA PRO A 232 26.76 8.18 -8.35
C PRO A 232 27.65 7.46 -7.32
N THR A 233 28.80 8.07 -7.03
CA THR A 233 29.64 7.67 -5.90
C THR A 233 28.96 8.03 -4.57
N ILE A 234 29.38 7.38 -3.48
CA ILE A 234 28.86 7.70 -2.13
C ILE A 234 29.08 9.19 -1.79
N GLY A 235 30.22 9.77 -2.19
CA GLY A 235 30.49 11.20 -2.00
C GLY A 235 29.48 12.10 -2.72
N GLN A 236 29.11 11.76 -3.96
CA GLN A 236 28.10 12.48 -4.74
C GLN A 236 26.69 12.35 -4.15
N LEU A 237 26.34 11.19 -3.59
CA LEU A 237 25.07 11.02 -2.87
C LEU A 237 25.01 11.90 -1.63
N LEU A 238 26.13 12.06 -0.92
CA LEU A 238 26.22 12.87 0.30
C LEU A 238 26.28 14.38 0.04
N SER A 239 26.86 14.81 -1.09
CA SER A 239 26.95 16.23 -1.46
C SER A 239 25.73 16.78 -2.21
N GLY A 240 24.78 15.91 -2.55
CA GLY A 240 23.69 16.21 -3.48
C GLY A 240 24.16 16.08 -4.93
N PHE A 241 23.55 15.16 -5.67
CA PHE A 241 23.86 14.92 -7.07
C PHE A 241 22.56 14.78 -7.86
N HIS A 242 22.54 15.41 -9.04
CA HIS A 242 21.43 15.31 -9.98
C HIS A 242 21.94 14.82 -11.32
N TYR A 243 21.33 13.74 -11.82
CA TYR A 243 21.56 13.24 -13.16
C TYR A 243 20.28 13.39 -13.94
N TYR A 244 20.23 14.37 -14.84
CA TYR A 244 19.03 14.65 -15.59
C TYR A 244 18.96 13.80 -16.85
N VAL A 245 17.82 13.15 -17.05
CA VAL A 245 17.41 12.53 -18.32
C VAL A 245 16.11 13.18 -18.78
N ASP A 246 15.78 13.05 -20.06
CA ASP A 246 14.49 13.49 -20.56
C ASP A 246 13.38 12.53 -20.10
N TYR A 247 12.35 13.06 -19.46
CA TYR A 247 11.25 12.29 -18.92
C TYR A 247 10.47 11.54 -20.01
N HIS A 248 10.16 12.21 -21.12
CA HIS A 248 9.42 11.61 -22.23
C HIS A 248 10.18 10.41 -22.78
N ASP A 249 11.46 10.57 -23.10
CA ASP A 249 12.26 9.49 -23.70
C ASP A 249 12.39 8.29 -22.75
N TRP A 250 12.66 8.56 -21.47
CA TRP A 250 12.73 7.51 -20.45
C TRP A 250 11.39 6.80 -20.25
N PHE A 251 10.29 7.55 -20.09
CA PHE A 251 8.97 6.98 -19.85
C PHE A 251 8.47 6.17 -21.05
N CYS A 252 8.66 6.68 -22.27
CA CYS A 252 8.28 5.97 -23.49
C CYS A 252 9.07 4.67 -23.69
N ARG A 253 10.34 4.64 -23.30
CA ARG A 253 11.18 3.43 -23.41
C ARG A 253 10.93 2.43 -22.29
N ALA A 254 10.83 2.91 -21.05
CA ALA A 254 10.86 2.07 -19.86
C ALA A 254 9.47 1.69 -19.33
N PHE A 255 8.45 2.52 -19.53
CA PHE A 255 7.13 2.36 -18.91
C PHE A 255 6.01 2.03 -19.88
N LEU A 256 5.91 2.76 -20.99
CA LEU A 256 4.83 2.55 -21.94
C LEU A 256 4.71 1.13 -22.49
N PRO A 257 5.80 0.38 -22.78
CA PRO A 257 5.67 -1.01 -23.22
C PRO A 257 4.89 -1.91 -22.24
N MET A 258 4.86 -1.57 -20.94
CA MET A 258 4.07 -2.31 -19.95
C MET A 258 2.56 -2.08 -20.07
N PHE A 259 2.10 -1.03 -20.74
CA PHE A 259 0.67 -0.78 -21.01
C PHE A 259 0.11 -1.72 -22.08
N ASP A 260 0.96 -2.20 -22.99
CA ASP A 260 0.58 -3.12 -24.06
C ASP A 260 0.81 -4.60 -23.72
N MET A 261 1.36 -4.90 -22.53
CA MET A 261 1.59 -6.28 -22.11
C MET A 261 0.27 -7.05 -21.98
N THR A 262 0.19 -8.18 -22.66
CA THR A 262 -0.87 -9.15 -22.41
C THR A 262 -0.62 -9.89 -21.09
N PHE A 263 -1.63 -10.60 -20.58
CA PHE A 263 -1.45 -11.46 -19.40
C PHE A 263 -0.31 -12.47 -19.58
N THR A 264 -0.21 -13.08 -20.76
CA THR A 264 0.86 -14.03 -21.10
C THR A 264 2.24 -13.36 -21.09
N ASP A 265 2.34 -12.12 -21.56
CA ASP A 265 3.59 -11.36 -21.50
C ASP A 265 3.96 -11.00 -20.07
N GLY A 266 2.97 -10.67 -19.23
CA GLY A 266 3.16 -10.50 -17.80
C GLY A 266 3.72 -11.75 -17.12
N LEU A 267 3.16 -12.92 -17.41
CA LEU A 267 3.67 -14.20 -16.89
C LEU A 267 5.11 -14.47 -17.33
N ARG A 268 5.42 -14.24 -18.61
CA ARG A 268 6.80 -14.40 -19.14
C ARG A 268 7.75 -13.41 -18.48
N PHE A 269 7.32 -12.17 -18.28
CA PHE A 269 8.11 -11.13 -17.63
C PHE A 269 8.43 -11.51 -16.18
N VAL A 270 7.44 -11.94 -15.39
CA VAL A 270 7.68 -12.44 -14.03
C VAL A 270 8.57 -13.68 -14.04
N GLY A 271 8.32 -14.63 -14.96
CA GLY A 271 9.15 -15.82 -15.14
C GLY A 271 10.62 -15.51 -15.45
N SER A 272 10.88 -14.41 -16.16
CA SER A 272 12.24 -13.96 -16.53
C SER A 272 13.08 -13.51 -15.33
N ILE A 273 12.45 -13.15 -14.20
CA ILE A 273 13.14 -12.79 -12.95
C ILE A 273 13.86 -14.02 -12.33
N GLY A 274 13.34 -15.22 -12.60
CA GLY A 274 13.92 -16.47 -12.14
C GLY A 274 13.45 -16.92 -10.75
N VAL A 275 13.34 -18.24 -10.58
CA VAL A 275 12.75 -18.87 -9.39
C VAL A 275 13.46 -18.48 -8.09
N VAL A 276 14.79 -18.36 -8.09
CA VAL A 276 15.58 -18.05 -6.89
C VAL A 276 15.21 -16.67 -6.34
N ALA A 277 15.12 -15.66 -7.21
CA ALA A 277 14.81 -14.30 -6.81
C ALA A 277 13.35 -14.16 -6.31
N LEU A 278 12.41 -14.82 -6.98
CA LEU A 278 11.01 -14.87 -6.57
C LEU A 278 10.81 -15.62 -5.24
N ALA A 279 11.47 -16.75 -5.06
CA ALA A 279 11.47 -17.51 -3.81
C ALA A 279 12.09 -16.70 -2.67
N GLY A 280 13.24 -16.06 -2.90
CA GLY A 280 13.89 -15.17 -1.94
C GLY A 280 12.97 -14.02 -1.51
N SER A 281 12.28 -13.40 -2.48
CA SER A 281 11.33 -12.30 -2.22
C SER A 281 10.14 -12.78 -1.39
N THR A 282 9.68 -14.01 -1.64
CA THR A 282 8.60 -14.65 -0.88
C THR A 282 9.01 -14.95 0.56
N VAL A 283 10.19 -15.56 0.75
CA VAL A 283 10.71 -15.86 2.09
C VAL A 283 10.90 -14.57 2.89
N TYR A 284 11.49 -13.56 2.28
CA TYR A 284 11.64 -12.24 2.91
C TYR A 284 10.28 -11.63 3.28
N GLY A 285 9.33 -11.64 2.36
CA GLY A 285 7.98 -11.14 2.60
C GLY A 285 7.22 -11.87 3.72
N LEU A 286 7.36 -13.19 3.80
CA LEU A 286 6.80 -14.00 4.89
C LEU A 286 7.41 -13.64 6.25
N VAL A 287 8.73 -13.39 6.30
CA VAL A 287 9.41 -12.90 7.51
C VAL A 287 8.87 -11.53 7.91
N VAL A 288 8.72 -10.62 6.94
CA VAL A 288 8.14 -9.28 7.16
C VAL A 288 6.73 -9.36 7.75
N LEU A 289 5.88 -10.21 7.17
CA LEU A 289 4.53 -10.46 7.67
C LEU A 289 4.56 -11.01 9.11
N ALA A 290 5.37 -12.04 9.36
CA ALA A 290 5.49 -12.66 10.67
C ALA A 290 5.97 -11.66 11.73
N VAL A 291 7.02 -10.90 11.44
CA VAL A 291 7.55 -9.86 12.34
C VAL A 291 6.48 -8.81 12.64
N SER A 292 5.73 -8.36 11.63
CA SER A 292 4.67 -7.37 11.82
C SER A 292 3.58 -7.87 12.79
N VAL A 293 3.06 -9.06 12.54
CA VAL A 293 1.99 -9.67 13.35
C VAL A 293 2.49 -9.98 14.77
N LEU A 294 3.71 -10.51 14.90
CA LEU A 294 4.31 -10.84 16.20
C LEU A 294 4.64 -9.59 17.01
N ALA A 295 5.09 -8.51 16.38
CA ALA A 295 5.33 -7.22 17.03
C ALA A 295 4.01 -6.64 17.57
N ILE A 296 2.95 -6.62 16.75
CA ILE A 296 1.61 -6.20 17.19
C ILE A 296 1.14 -7.06 18.37
N ALA A 297 1.27 -8.39 18.27
CA ALA A 297 0.85 -9.31 19.34
C ALA A 297 1.65 -9.12 20.63
N HIS A 298 2.97 -8.96 20.57
CA HIS A 298 3.80 -8.76 21.75
C HIS A 298 3.56 -7.42 22.43
N VAL A 299 3.41 -6.35 21.64
CA VAL A 299 3.18 -5.01 22.18
C VAL A 299 1.76 -4.89 22.71
N SER A 300 0.76 -5.49 22.07
CA SER A 300 -0.62 -5.53 22.58
C SER A 300 -0.85 -6.54 23.70
N GLY A 301 -0.02 -7.58 23.78
CA GLY A 301 -0.22 -8.79 24.58
C GLY A 301 -1.40 -9.66 24.14
N VAL A 302 -2.06 -9.32 23.03
CA VAL A 302 -3.15 -10.12 22.47
C VAL A 302 -2.54 -11.27 21.69
N PRO A 303 -2.87 -12.53 21.99
CA PRO A 303 -2.25 -13.66 21.33
C PRO A 303 -2.77 -13.82 19.90
N VAL A 304 -1.85 -14.03 18.95
CA VAL A 304 -2.15 -14.21 17.51
C VAL A 304 -3.18 -15.33 17.29
N ARG A 305 -3.17 -16.39 18.10
CA ARG A 305 -4.12 -17.51 18.01
C ARG A 305 -5.59 -17.07 18.10
N ARG A 306 -5.89 -16.01 18.86
CA ARG A 306 -7.26 -15.51 19.04
C ARG A 306 -7.74 -14.81 17.76
N TYR A 307 -6.85 -14.03 17.16
CA TYR A 307 -7.09 -13.39 15.86
C TYR A 307 -7.26 -14.43 14.74
N THR A 308 -6.36 -15.42 14.66
CA THR A 308 -6.45 -16.47 13.63
C THR A 308 -7.63 -17.41 13.83
N ALA A 309 -8.11 -17.62 15.06
CA ALA A 309 -9.35 -18.37 15.32
C ALA A 309 -10.57 -17.68 14.69
N LEU A 310 -10.64 -16.33 14.72
CA LEU A 310 -11.72 -15.60 14.04
C LEU A 310 -11.67 -15.79 12.53
N LEU A 311 -10.47 -15.71 11.94
CA LEU A 311 -10.27 -15.94 10.50
C LEU A 311 -10.65 -17.37 10.09
N ARG A 312 -10.28 -18.36 10.92
CA ARG A 312 -10.67 -19.77 10.71
C ARG A 312 -12.18 -20.01 10.82
N GLY A 313 -12.92 -19.11 11.48
CA GLY A 313 -14.38 -19.14 11.49
C GLY A 313 -15.02 -18.85 10.13
N ARG A 314 -14.27 -18.26 9.18
CA ARG A 314 -14.72 -17.98 7.80
C ARG A 314 -13.64 -18.34 6.78
N PRO A 315 -13.29 -19.63 6.64
CA PRO A 315 -12.15 -20.05 5.81
C PRO A 315 -12.36 -19.71 4.33
N LEU A 316 -13.60 -19.79 3.83
CA LEU A 316 -13.92 -19.43 2.45
C LEU A 316 -13.63 -17.95 2.16
N ALA A 317 -13.96 -17.04 3.09
CA ALA A 317 -13.68 -15.62 2.91
C ALA A 317 -12.16 -15.36 2.85
N VAL A 318 -11.40 -15.98 3.74
CA VAL A 318 -9.93 -15.86 3.74
C VAL A 318 -9.33 -16.43 2.46
N LEU A 319 -9.81 -17.59 1.99
CA LEU A 319 -9.37 -18.20 0.75
C LEU A 319 -9.64 -17.29 -0.46
N VAL A 320 -10.85 -16.71 -0.56
CA VAL A 320 -11.18 -15.75 -1.61
C VAL A 320 -10.21 -14.57 -1.59
N GLY A 321 -9.89 -14.04 -0.41
CA GLY A 321 -8.91 -12.96 -0.26
C GLY A 321 -7.52 -13.31 -0.79
N PHE A 322 -7.01 -14.51 -0.47
CA PHE A 322 -5.74 -14.99 -1.01
C PHE A 322 -5.79 -15.25 -2.52
N VAL A 323 -6.90 -15.75 -3.04
CA VAL A 323 -7.05 -15.94 -4.50
C VAL A 323 -7.06 -14.60 -5.22
N MET A 324 -7.67 -13.57 -4.63
CA MET A 324 -7.74 -12.23 -5.22
C MET A 324 -6.37 -11.60 -5.42
N ILE A 325 -5.35 -11.91 -4.61
CA ILE A 325 -4.01 -11.33 -4.78
C ILE A 325 -3.16 -12.07 -5.83
N LEU A 326 -3.53 -13.29 -6.22
CA LEU A 326 -2.72 -14.10 -7.14
C LEU A 326 -2.46 -13.44 -8.50
N PRO A 327 -3.44 -12.81 -9.18
CA PRO A 327 -3.19 -12.16 -10.46
C PRO A 327 -2.02 -11.17 -10.40
N VAL A 328 -1.89 -10.48 -9.26
CA VAL A 328 -0.89 -9.46 -9.04
C VAL A 328 0.52 -10.06 -8.90
N PHE A 329 0.66 -11.20 -8.23
CA PHE A 329 1.91 -11.96 -8.16
C PHE A 329 2.30 -12.55 -9.52
N LEU A 330 1.30 -12.97 -10.31
CA LEU A 330 1.49 -13.59 -11.61
C LEU A 330 1.96 -12.58 -12.68
N THR A 331 1.54 -11.32 -12.59
CA THR A 331 1.82 -10.31 -13.62
C THR A 331 2.75 -9.19 -13.17
N GLY A 332 3.23 -9.20 -11.92
CA GLY A 332 4.05 -8.14 -11.35
C GLY A 332 5.29 -8.64 -10.61
N VAL A 333 6.38 -7.88 -10.68
CA VAL A 333 7.69 -8.23 -10.12
C VAL A 333 7.95 -7.67 -8.71
N ASP A 334 7.04 -6.84 -8.19
CA ASP A 334 7.17 -6.21 -6.87
C ASP A 334 6.79 -7.16 -5.70
N TRP A 335 7.33 -8.38 -5.66
CA TRP A 335 6.89 -9.43 -4.73
C TRP A 335 7.05 -9.05 -3.26
N ILE A 336 8.11 -8.34 -2.87
CA ILE A 336 8.28 -7.88 -1.49
C ILE A 336 7.20 -6.87 -1.13
N ARG A 337 6.86 -5.95 -2.05
CA ARG A 337 5.76 -5.00 -1.87
C ARG A 337 4.41 -5.71 -1.67
N TRP A 338 4.10 -6.71 -2.49
CA TRP A 338 2.85 -7.45 -2.37
C TRP A 338 2.73 -8.14 -1.00
N TRP A 339 3.83 -8.66 -0.45
CA TRP A 339 3.87 -9.18 0.92
C TRP A 339 3.71 -8.10 2.00
N VAL A 340 4.26 -6.91 1.80
CA VAL A 340 4.02 -5.76 2.70
C VAL A 340 2.54 -5.37 2.69
N ILE A 341 1.86 -5.43 1.54
CA ILE A 341 0.41 -5.19 1.43
C ILE A 341 -0.40 -6.29 2.13
N ILE A 342 -0.02 -7.56 2.00
CA ILE A 342 -0.63 -8.65 2.80
C ILE A 342 -0.44 -8.38 4.31
N ALA A 343 0.75 -7.92 4.71
CA ALA A 343 1.02 -7.54 6.09
C ALA A 343 0.17 -6.35 6.54
N PHE A 344 -0.07 -5.37 5.67
CA PHE A 344 -0.99 -4.25 5.92
C PHE A 344 -2.43 -4.73 6.11
N ASP A 345 -2.95 -5.53 5.18
CA ASP A 345 -4.30 -6.07 5.17
C ASP A 345 -4.62 -6.84 6.46
N LEU A 346 -3.70 -7.72 6.86
CA LEU A 346 -3.83 -8.48 8.11
C LEU A 346 -3.52 -7.62 9.34
N GLY A 347 -2.54 -6.72 9.24
CA GLY A 347 -2.01 -5.94 10.35
C GLY A 347 -2.96 -4.86 10.83
N ILE A 348 -3.62 -4.12 9.93
CA ILE A 348 -4.58 -3.07 10.29
C ILE A 348 -5.79 -3.66 11.01
N ALA A 349 -6.37 -4.74 10.47
CA ALA A 349 -7.48 -5.41 11.11
C ALA A 349 -7.07 -5.99 12.48
N PHE A 350 -5.86 -6.54 12.61
CA PHE A 350 -5.36 -7.03 13.89
C PHE A 350 -5.12 -5.91 14.90
N LEU A 351 -4.50 -4.79 14.49
CA LEU A 351 -4.31 -3.59 15.32
C LEU A 351 -5.65 -3.08 15.86
N LEU A 352 -6.65 -2.92 14.99
CA LEU A 352 -7.98 -2.47 15.38
C LEU A 352 -8.75 -3.50 16.21
N TYR A 353 -8.52 -4.79 15.99
CA TYR A 353 -9.04 -5.85 16.85
C TYR A 353 -8.48 -5.75 18.28
N THR A 354 -7.18 -5.47 18.41
CA THR A 354 -6.51 -5.38 19.73
C THR A 354 -7.04 -4.21 20.58
N ARG A 355 -7.53 -3.14 19.93
CA ARG A 355 -8.09 -1.94 20.58
C ARG A 355 -9.14 -2.26 21.65
N ASP A 356 -9.93 -3.31 21.43
CA ASP A 356 -11.07 -3.70 22.27
C ASP A 356 -10.78 -4.92 23.15
N GLN A 357 -9.52 -5.35 23.22
CA GLN A 357 -9.10 -6.48 24.06
C GLN A 357 -8.63 -5.98 25.43
N PRO A 358 -8.93 -6.71 26.52
CA PRO A 358 -8.56 -6.30 27.88
C PRO A 358 -7.05 -6.23 28.10
N GLU A 359 -6.26 -7.06 27.41
CA GLU A 359 -4.80 -7.09 27.55
C GLU A 359 -4.14 -5.76 27.18
N VAL A 360 -4.80 -4.94 26.36
CA VAL A 360 -4.30 -3.62 25.95
C VAL A 360 -4.43 -2.57 27.05
N ASP A 361 -5.29 -2.80 28.04
CA ASP A 361 -5.48 -1.90 29.19
C ASP A 361 -4.54 -2.26 30.36
N GLU A 362 -3.87 -3.41 30.30
CA GLU A 362 -2.87 -3.83 31.27
C GLU A 362 -1.52 -3.10 31.11
N PRO A 363 -0.77 -2.89 32.22
CA PRO A 363 0.56 -2.32 32.13
C PRO A 363 1.50 -3.18 31.26
N PRO A 364 2.43 -2.57 30.50
CA PRO A 364 3.42 -3.32 29.74
C PRO A 364 4.41 -4.01 30.69
N THR A 365 4.77 -5.24 30.37
CA THR A 365 5.85 -5.95 31.08
C THR A 365 7.22 -5.38 30.68
N ARG A 366 8.25 -5.61 31.49
CA ARG A 366 9.65 -5.26 31.12
C ARG A 366 10.05 -5.88 29.78
N ARG A 367 9.63 -7.12 29.51
CA ARG A 367 9.86 -7.81 28.23
C ARG A 367 9.19 -7.07 27.07
N THR A 368 7.94 -6.62 27.25
CA THR A 368 7.22 -5.83 26.24
C THR A 368 7.96 -4.54 25.89
N LEU A 369 8.48 -3.81 26.89
CA LEU A 369 9.26 -2.59 26.67
C LEU A 369 10.55 -2.85 25.90
N ILE A 370 11.27 -3.92 26.22
CA ILE A 370 12.49 -4.32 25.51
C ILE A 370 12.17 -4.69 24.06
N VAL A 371 11.17 -5.55 23.84
CA VAL A 371 10.75 -5.97 22.49
C VAL A 371 10.29 -4.77 21.67
N PHE A 372 9.54 -3.84 22.27
CA PHE A 372 9.15 -2.60 21.61
C PHE A 372 10.37 -1.77 21.22
N ALA A 373 11.29 -1.50 22.15
CA ALA A 373 12.48 -0.69 21.88
C ALA A 373 13.36 -1.31 20.78
N VAL A 374 13.68 -2.60 20.90
CA VAL A 374 14.47 -3.33 19.90
C VAL A 374 13.73 -3.38 18.56
N GLY A 375 12.43 -3.68 18.56
CA GLY A 375 11.61 -3.76 17.36
C GLY A 375 11.55 -2.42 16.62
N VAL A 376 11.31 -1.32 17.34
CA VAL A 376 11.30 0.03 16.74
C VAL A 376 12.65 0.37 16.14
N ILE A 377 13.76 0.09 16.83
CA ILE A 377 15.11 0.36 16.31
C ILE A 377 15.38 -0.45 15.04
N LEU A 378 15.15 -1.77 15.07
CA LEU A 378 15.41 -2.64 13.92
C LEU A 378 14.56 -2.25 12.71
N LEU A 379 13.27 -1.99 12.92
CA LEU A 379 12.35 -1.61 11.86
C LEU A 379 12.61 -0.19 11.33
N ALA A 380 13.10 0.72 12.17
CA ALA A 380 13.49 2.07 11.75
C ALA A 380 14.76 2.09 10.90
N VAL A 381 15.70 1.16 11.15
CA VAL A 381 16.98 1.07 10.41
C VAL A 381 16.81 0.39 9.05
N ILE A 382 15.85 -0.52 8.91
CA ILE A 382 15.61 -1.27 7.67
C ILE A 382 14.29 -0.82 7.05
N PRO A 383 14.26 0.22 6.19
CA PRO A 383 13.04 0.67 5.52
C PRO A 383 12.62 -0.35 4.44
N ILE A 384 11.84 -1.35 4.86
CA ILE A 384 11.41 -2.51 4.06
C ILE A 384 10.63 -2.13 2.78
N GLY A 385 10.07 -0.91 2.72
CA GLY A 385 9.29 -0.41 1.58
C GLY A 385 10.09 0.08 0.36
N ILE A 386 11.42 0.12 0.42
CA ILE A 386 12.27 0.59 -0.70
C ILE A 386 12.57 -0.52 -1.71
N ILE A 387 12.59 -1.79 -1.26
CA ILE A 387 12.99 -2.92 -2.10
C ILE A 387 11.75 -3.50 -2.78
N PRO A 388 11.55 -3.31 -4.11
CA PRO A 388 10.35 -3.81 -4.79
C PRO A 388 10.34 -5.36 -4.82
N GLY A 389 11.50 -5.97 -5.03
CA GLY A 389 11.71 -7.41 -5.11
C GLY A 389 13.19 -7.69 -5.38
N PHE A 390 13.66 -8.90 -5.09
CA PHE A 390 15.00 -9.30 -5.52
C PHE A 390 15.01 -9.57 -7.02
N GLY A 391 16.09 -9.18 -7.70
CA GLY A 391 16.26 -9.42 -9.14
C GLY A 391 15.33 -8.61 -10.06
N ALA A 392 14.45 -7.77 -9.51
CA ALA A 392 13.61 -6.89 -10.30
C ALA A 392 14.48 -5.88 -11.06
N PRO A 393 14.33 -5.75 -12.39
CA PRO A 393 15.09 -4.78 -13.16
C PRO A 393 14.75 -3.36 -12.70
N VAL A 394 15.79 -2.57 -12.45
CA VAL A 394 15.63 -1.13 -12.27
C VAL A 394 15.37 -0.55 -13.66
N PRO A 395 14.27 0.17 -13.90
CA PRO A 395 14.06 0.85 -15.17
C PRO A 395 15.22 1.84 -15.37
N MET A 396 16.10 1.59 -16.34
CA MET A 396 17.27 2.45 -16.66
C MET A 396 17.01 3.37 -17.85
#